data_AF-A0A4Y8PEA7-F1
#
_entry.id   AF-A0A4Y8PEA7-F1
#
_cell.length_a   1.000
_cell.length_b   1.000
_cell.length_c   1.000
_cell.angle_alpha   90.00
_cell.angle_beta   90.00
_cell.angle_gamma   90.00
#
_symmetry.space_group_name_H-M   'P 1'
#
loop_
_entity.id
_entity.type
_entity.pdbx_description
1 polymer ?
#
loop_
_entity_poly.entity_id
_entity_poly.type
_entity_poly.pdbx_seq_one_letter_code
_entity_poly.pdbx_strand_id
1 'polypeptide(L)'
;MFPQFACMLSMQLLFLLLCLKTFGGIPFKEDTQFSVLQIIHGAGYYPPRKQRVFVDDKKMRLELLEEEKENVMIYRSDLGVIYSLLPNRKLCFIIPYSQELKEKDPISSNTLSNITPKGTEILNEIVCDKFEVVGSFGKAFLWMSKENRSPLRLSSEDGKNVVDWMNYQKGPQSPELFELPKDYQIIDMSKNMPKKSTSFPPPNLPH
;
A
#
# COMPACT_ATOMS: atom_id res chain seq x y z
N MET A 1 -14.90 16.59 29.11
CA MET A 1 -15.44 16.15 27.80
C MET A 1 -14.38 15.94 26.71
N PHE A 2 -13.07 16.02 27.02
CA PHE A 2 -11.97 15.78 26.07
C PHE A 2 -11.37 14.35 25.99
N PRO A 3 -11.51 13.43 26.97
CA PRO A 3 -10.77 12.16 26.92
C PRO A 3 -11.38 11.13 25.96
N GLN A 4 -12.66 11.28 25.60
CA GLN A 4 -13.37 10.35 24.72
C GLN A 4 -12.96 10.50 23.24
N PHE A 5 -12.68 11.73 22.78
CA PHE A 5 -12.24 12.00 21.40
C PHE A 5 -10.83 11.50 21.11
N ALA A 6 -9.91 11.62 22.07
CA ALA A 6 -8.53 11.11 21.93
C ALA A 6 -8.49 9.58 21.86
N CYS A 7 -9.33 8.90 22.64
CA CYS A 7 -9.46 7.44 22.64
C CYS A 7 -10.07 6.91 21.33
N MET A 8 -11.06 7.61 20.76
CA MET A 8 -11.65 7.26 19.46
C MET A 8 -10.69 7.47 18.29
N LEU A 9 -9.91 8.57 18.27
CA LEU A 9 -8.87 8.77 17.25
C LEU A 9 -7.76 7.71 17.33
N SER A 10 -7.35 7.35 18.55
CA SER A 10 -6.35 6.31 18.81
C SER A 10 -6.81 4.94 18.31
N MET A 11 -8.06 4.56 18.57
CA MET A 11 -8.65 3.30 18.08
C MET A 11 -8.86 3.29 16.57
N GLN A 12 -9.27 4.41 15.95
CA GLN A 12 -9.39 4.52 14.49
C GLN A 12 -8.03 4.47 13.79
N LEU A 13 -7.00 5.09 14.36
CA LEU A 13 -5.63 5.05 13.84
C LEU A 13 -5.02 3.64 13.98
N LEU A 14 -5.30 2.96 15.10
CA LEU A 14 -4.91 1.56 15.31
C LEU A 14 -5.64 0.63 14.32
N PHE A 15 -6.91 0.88 14.03
CA PHE A 15 -7.66 0.14 13.00
C PHE A 15 -7.11 0.41 11.59
N LEU A 16 -6.73 1.66 11.27
CA LEU A 16 -6.05 2.03 10.02
C LEU A 16 -4.70 1.31 9.89
N LEU A 17 -3.94 1.19 10.99
CA LEU A 17 -2.66 0.48 11.09
C LEU A 17 -2.80 -1.06 11.07
N LEU A 18 -3.90 -1.62 11.55
CA LEU A 18 -4.20 -3.07 11.44
C LEU A 18 -4.73 -3.45 10.04
N CYS A 19 -5.40 -2.54 9.33
CA CYS A 19 -5.81 -2.73 7.93
C CYS A 19 -4.65 -2.64 6.92
N LEU A 20 -3.43 -2.31 7.37
CA LEU A 20 -2.21 -2.28 6.55
C LEU A 20 -1.62 -3.67 6.25
N LYS A 21 -2.27 -4.76 6.65
CA LYS A 21 -2.02 -6.08 6.05
C LYS A 21 -2.67 -6.14 4.65
N THR A 22 -2.29 -5.23 3.78
CA THR A 22 -2.69 -5.24 2.38
C THR A 22 -1.85 -6.29 1.67
N PHE A 23 -2.44 -7.45 1.42
CA PHE A 23 -2.02 -8.28 0.29
C PHE A 23 -2.27 -7.45 -0.98
N GLY A 24 -1.21 -7.11 -1.72
CA GLY A 24 -1.37 -6.38 -2.98
C GLY A 24 -0.31 -5.33 -3.32
N GLY A 25 0.85 -5.34 -2.67
CA GLY A 25 1.92 -4.46 -3.15
C GLY A 25 2.62 -4.99 -4.40
N ILE A 26 3.48 -4.16 -4.97
CA ILE A 26 3.94 -4.25 -6.37
C ILE A 26 5.01 -5.34 -6.49
N PRO A 27 4.71 -6.48 -7.15
CA PRO A 27 5.67 -7.58 -7.28
C PRO A 27 6.79 -7.31 -8.31
N PHE A 28 6.78 -6.17 -9.01
CA PHE A 28 7.57 -5.92 -10.23
C PHE A 28 8.53 -4.76 -10.04
N LYS A 29 9.82 -5.09 -9.97
CA LYS A 29 10.88 -4.07 -9.90
C LYS A 29 11.16 -3.39 -11.26
N GLU A 30 10.70 -4.00 -12.36
CA GLU A 30 11.00 -3.52 -13.73
C GLU A 30 10.06 -2.40 -14.18
N ASP A 31 8.77 -2.48 -13.85
CA ASP A 31 7.81 -1.44 -14.19
C ASP A 31 7.73 -0.44 -13.03
N THR A 32 8.58 0.58 -13.05
CA THR A 32 8.60 1.63 -12.02
C THR A 32 7.55 2.71 -12.25
N GLN A 33 6.85 2.70 -13.38
CA GLN A 33 5.83 3.68 -13.72
C GLN A 33 4.64 3.00 -14.38
N PHE A 34 3.45 3.07 -13.76
CA PHE A 34 2.23 2.48 -14.30
C PHE A 34 0.97 2.95 -13.55
N SER A 35 -0.20 2.64 -14.12
CA SER A 35 -1.49 2.66 -13.42
C SER A 35 -2.21 1.32 -13.55
N VAL A 36 -3.04 0.98 -12.56
CA VAL A 36 -3.78 -0.28 -12.55
C VAL A 36 -5.00 -0.22 -11.62
N LEU A 37 -6.05 -0.98 -11.96
CA LEU A 37 -7.13 -1.32 -11.04
C LEU A 37 -6.80 -2.65 -10.34
N GLN A 38 -6.67 -2.63 -9.02
CA GLN A 38 -6.54 -3.83 -8.22
C GLN A 38 -7.90 -4.27 -7.68
N ILE A 39 -8.18 -5.58 -7.77
CA ILE A 39 -9.31 -6.23 -7.11
C ILE A 39 -8.74 -7.26 -6.14
N ILE A 40 -8.96 -7.03 -4.85
CA ILE A 40 -8.42 -7.84 -3.77
C ILE A 40 -9.54 -8.72 -3.19
N HIS A 41 -9.36 -10.02 -3.35
CA HIS A 41 -10.20 -11.06 -2.78
C HIS A 41 -9.47 -11.65 -1.56
N GLY A 42 -10.18 -11.78 -0.44
CA GLY A 42 -9.61 -12.35 0.77
C GLY A 42 -10.62 -12.45 1.90
N ALA A 43 -10.31 -13.28 2.90
CA ALA A 43 -11.13 -13.39 4.10
C ALA A 43 -11.18 -12.03 4.82
N GLY A 44 -12.37 -11.41 4.85
CA GLY A 44 -12.59 -10.08 5.41
C GLY A 44 -12.94 -8.99 4.39
N TYR A 45 -12.82 -9.26 3.09
CA TYR A 45 -13.22 -8.35 2.01
C TYR A 45 -14.36 -8.98 1.20
N TYR A 46 -15.59 -8.88 1.70
CA TYR A 46 -16.80 -9.20 0.95
C TYR A 46 -17.75 -8.00 0.99
N PRO A 47 -18.01 -7.33 -0.16
CA PRO A 47 -17.49 -7.63 -1.50
C PRO A 47 -15.95 -7.42 -1.63
N PRO A 48 -15.32 -7.93 -2.70
CA PRO A 48 -13.89 -7.71 -2.94
C PRO A 48 -13.52 -6.23 -2.92
N ARG A 49 -12.38 -5.91 -2.30
CA ARG A 49 -11.91 -4.54 -2.19
C ARG A 49 -11.32 -4.09 -3.53
N LYS A 50 -11.77 -2.94 -4.04
CA LYS A 50 -11.26 -2.37 -5.30
C LYS A 50 -10.45 -1.12 -5.01
N GLN A 51 -9.31 -0.98 -5.68
CA GLN A 51 -8.50 0.24 -5.56
C GLN A 51 -7.77 0.57 -6.86
N ARG A 52 -7.65 1.86 -7.17
CA ARG A 52 -6.74 2.32 -8.24
C ARG A 52 -5.38 2.58 -7.65
N VAL A 53 -4.35 2.16 -8.37
CA VAL A 53 -2.96 2.37 -7.99
C VAL A 53 -2.27 3.08 -9.14
N PHE A 54 -1.56 4.15 -8.82
CA PHE A 54 -0.71 4.91 -9.74
C PHE A 54 0.70 4.92 -9.15
N VAL A 55 1.69 4.60 -9.94
CA VAL A 55 3.09 4.49 -9.52
C VAL A 55 3.94 5.32 -10.47
N ASP A 56 4.83 6.12 -9.89
CA ASP A 56 5.82 6.91 -10.61
C ASP A 56 7.12 6.94 -9.82
N ASP A 57 7.96 5.92 -10.03
CA ASP A 57 9.19 5.62 -9.32
C ASP A 57 8.98 5.58 -7.80
N LYS A 58 9.45 6.59 -7.07
CA LYS A 58 9.34 6.69 -5.61
C LYS A 58 8.01 7.27 -5.12
N LYS A 59 7.03 7.42 -6.00
CA LYS A 59 5.71 7.95 -5.69
C LYS A 59 4.66 6.88 -5.98
N MET A 60 3.73 6.70 -5.06
CA MET A 60 2.56 5.85 -5.29
C MET A 60 1.31 6.52 -4.74
N ARG A 61 0.24 6.53 -5.53
CA ARG A 61 -1.10 6.92 -5.12
C ARG A 61 -2.00 5.70 -5.13
N LEU A 62 -2.72 5.49 -4.03
CA LEU A 62 -3.71 4.45 -3.87
C LEU A 62 -5.05 5.12 -3.55
N GLU A 63 -6.04 4.87 -4.41
CA GLU A 63 -7.41 5.34 -4.25
C GLU A 63 -8.32 4.15 -3.96
N LEU A 64 -8.92 4.14 -2.77
CA LEU A 64 -9.90 3.12 -2.41
C LEU A 64 -11.25 3.42 -3.08
N LEU A 65 -11.77 2.48 -3.86
CA LEU A 65 -13.06 2.60 -4.54
C LEU A 65 -14.15 1.99 -3.65
N GLU A 66 -14.47 2.67 -2.55
CA GLU A 66 -15.60 2.36 -1.66
C GLU A 66 -16.58 3.54 -1.64
N GLU A 67 -17.87 3.28 -1.84
CA GLU A 67 -18.92 4.29 -2.13
C GLU A 67 -19.01 5.44 -1.09
N GLU A 68 -18.63 5.20 0.16
CA GLU A 68 -18.79 6.18 1.24
C GLU A 68 -17.47 6.62 1.90
N LYS A 69 -16.35 6.01 1.53
CA LYS A 69 -15.05 6.21 2.20
C LYS A 69 -13.95 6.40 1.17
N GLU A 70 -14.04 7.51 0.44
CA GLU A 70 -12.88 7.98 -0.31
C GLU A 70 -11.74 8.30 0.68
N ASN A 71 -10.78 7.41 0.71
CA ASN A 71 -9.49 7.63 1.33
C ASN A 71 -8.44 7.46 0.24
N VAL A 72 -7.61 8.48 0.09
CA VAL A 72 -6.48 8.43 -0.84
C VAL A 72 -5.21 8.44 -0.02
N MET A 73 -4.36 7.46 -0.28
CA MET A 73 -3.03 7.37 0.30
C MET A 73 -2.01 7.69 -0.78
N ILE A 74 -1.15 8.69 -0.53
CA ILE A 74 -0.05 9.04 -1.42
C ILE A 74 1.26 8.79 -0.68
N TYR A 75 1.98 7.77 -1.08
CA TYR A 75 3.31 7.45 -0.62
C TYR A 75 4.32 8.30 -1.41
N ARG A 76 5.09 9.11 -0.69
CA ARG A 76 6.15 9.96 -1.23
C ARG A 76 7.48 9.50 -0.64
N SER A 77 7.98 8.35 -1.10
CA SER A 77 9.25 7.79 -0.63
C SER A 77 10.44 8.69 -0.98
N ASP A 78 10.30 9.55 -2.00
CA ASP A 78 11.20 10.65 -2.33
C ASP A 78 11.27 11.73 -1.24
N LEU A 79 10.17 11.97 -0.53
CA LEU A 79 10.07 12.95 0.56
C LEU A 79 10.10 12.33 1.96
N GLY A 80 10.01 11.00 2.07
CA GLY A 80 9.94 10.28 3.34
C GLY A 80 8.63 10.51 4.10
N VAL A 81 7.52 10.71 3.39
CA VAL A 81 6.19 10.95 3.99
C VAL A 81 5.10 10.16 3.28
N ILE A 82 3.98 9.99 3.97
CA ILE A 82 2.72 9.52 3.41
C ILE A 82 1.70 10.65 3.59
N TYR A 83 0.98 10.99 2.54
CA TYR A 83 -0.21 11.83 2.62
C TYR A 83 -1.44 10.94 2.72
N SER A 84 -2.20 11.07 3.81
CA SER A 84 -3.54 10.49 3.92
C SER A 84 -4.58 11.57 3.70
N LEU A 85 -5.24 11.52 2.54
CA LEU A 85 -6.27 12.47 2.15
C LEU A 85 -7.66 11.91 2.47
N LEU A 86 -8.49 12.78 3.04
CA LEU A 86 -9.92 12.57 3.24
C LEU A 86 -10.68 13.60 2.39
N PRO A 87 -10.98 13.30 1.11
CA PRO A 87 -11.56 14.27 0.18
C PRO A 87 -12.88 14.87 0.65
N ASN A 88 -13.78 14.03 1.17
CA ASN A 88 -15.08 14.46 1.71
C ASN A 88 -14.97 15.48 2.86
N ARG A 89 -13.80 15.58 3.51
CA ARG A 89 -13.53 16.51 4.60
C ARG A 89 -12.52 17.60 4.25
N LYS A 90 -11.98 17.59 3.03
CA LYS A 90 -10.85 18.45 2.60
C LYS A 90 -9.72 18.47 3.64
N LEU A 91 -9.34 17.29 4.12
CA LEU A 91 -8.34 17.11 5.17
C LEU A 91 -7.19 16.26 4.65
N CYS A 92 -5.96 16.65 4.98
CA CYS A 92 -4.75 15.91 4.69
C CYS A 92 -3.95 15.70 5.98
N PHE A 93 -3.58 14.46 6.26
CA PHE A 93 -2.59 14.13 7.27
C PHE A 93 -1.25 13.86 6.60
N ILE A 94 -0.20 14.57 7.03
CA ILE A 94 1.18 14.26 6.63
C ILE A 94 1.76 13.36 7.70
N ILE A 95 2.03 12.11 7.33
CA ILE A 95 2.54 11.07 8.22
C ILE A 95 4.01 10.84 7.84
N PRO A 96 4.98 11.07 8.74
CA PRO A 96 6.38 10.78 8.45
C PRO A 96 6.59 9.27 8.29
N TYR A 97 7.46 8.85 7.37
CA TYR A 97 7.90 7.47 7.27
C TYR A 97 8.75 7.10 8.47
N SER A 98 8.12 6.51 9.48
CA SER A 98 8.81 5.78 10.53
C SER A 98 9.58 4.58 9.95
N GLN A 99 10.55 4.06 10.70
CA GLN A 99 11.28 2.84 10.32
C GLN A 99 10.31 1.69 10.00
N GLU A 100 9.28 1.51 10.83
CA GLU A 100 8.25 0.48 10.65
C GLU A 100 7.45 0.66 9.36
N LEU A 101 7.14 1.91 8.97
CA LEU A 101 6.43 2.19 7.73
C LEU A 101 7.30 1.95 6.51
N LYS A 102 8.62 2.19 6.59
CA LYS A 102 9.56 1.87 5.49
C LYS A 102 9.64 0.37 5.22
N GLU A 103 9.64 -0.44 6.27
CA GLU A 103 9.65 -1.91 6.15
C GLU A 103 8.36 -2.46 5.51
N LYS A 104 7.27 -1.69 5.58
CA LYS A 104 5.96 -2.00 5.01
C LYS A 104 5.64 -1.14 3.78
N ASP A 105 6.62 -0.40 3.23
CA ASP A 105 6.42 0.48 2.08
C ASP A 105 6.03 -0.38 0.86
N PRO A 106 4.80 -0.25 0.34
CA PRO A 106 4.31 -1.10 -0.74
C PRO A 106 5.13 -0.99 -2.04
N ILE A 107 5.90 0.09 -2.22
CA ILE A 107 6.81 0.33 -3.35
C ILE A 107 8.08 -0.50 -3.19
N SER A 108 8.70 -0.51 -2.01
CA SER A 108 9.99 -1.18 -1.78
C SER A 108 9.90 -2.57 -1.14
N SER A 109 8.81 -2.89 -0.43
CA SER A 109 8.70 -4.08 0.43
C SER A 109 8.16 -5.32 -0.26
N ASN A 110 7.66 -5.23 -1.51
CA ASN A 110 7.06 -6.36 -2.23
C ASN A 110 8.01 -6.99 -3.25
N THR A 111 9.24 -7.25 -2.80
CA THR A 111 10.18 -8.02 -3.61
C THR A 111 9.75 -9.48 -3.63
N LEU A 112 9.47 -10.01 -4.82
CA LEU A 112 9.31 -11.45 -5.02
C LEU A 112 10.68 -12.11 -5.14
N SER A 113 10.77 -13.33 -4.62
CA SER A 113 11.94 -14.20 -4.70
C SER A 113 11.53 -15.58 -5.22
N ASN A 114 12.52 -16.40 -5.59
CA ASN A 114 12.33 -17.79 -6.03
C ASN A 114 11.32 -17.95 -7.19
N ILE A 115 11.38 -17.04 -8.17
CA ILE A 115 10.49 -17.02 -9.33
C ILE A 115 10.75 -18.25 -10.20
N THR A 116 9.87 -19.24 -10.11
CA THR A 116 10.03 -20.54 -10.77
C THR A 116 8.92 -20.74 -11.80
N PRO A 117 9.22 -20.92 -13.09
CA PRO A 117 8.21 -21.17 -14.10
C PRO A 117 7.41 -22.46 -13.81
N LYS A 118 6.08 -22.40 -13.97
CA LYS A 118 5.18 -23.55 -13.79
C LYS A 118 4.43 -23.93 -15.07
N GLY A 119 4.56 -23.13 -16.13
CA GLY A 119 3.99 -23.40 -17.43
C GLY A 119 3.14 -22.24 -17.96
N THR A 120 2.34 -22.53 -18.97
CA THR A 120 1.42 -21.57 -19.60
C THR A 120 -0.01 -21.99 -19.30
N GLU A 121 -0.85 -21.03 -18.94
CA GLU A 121 -2.28 -21.21 -18.67
C GLU A 121 -3.09 -20.15 -19.44
N ILE A 122 -4.42 -20.32 -19.48
CA ILE A 122 -5.34 -19.30 -19.98
C ILE A 122 -6.12 -18.78 -18.78
N LEU A 123 -6.04 -17.47 -18.54
CA LEU A 123 -6.75 -16.78 -17.46
C LEU A 123 -7.62 -15.68 -18.08
N ASN A 124 -8.95 -15.77 -17.92
CA ASN A 124 -9.91 -14.83 -18.49
C ASN A 124 -9.65 -14.55 -19.99
N GLU A 125 -9.49 -15.62 -20.77
CA GLU A 125 -9.21 -15.56 -22.22
C GLU A 125 -7.81 -15.02 -22.60
N ILE A 126 -6.97 -14.68 -21.63
CA ILE A 126 -5.59 -14.22 -21.84
C ILE A 126 -4.61 -15.38 -21.65
N VAL A 127 -3.75 -15.61 -22.64
CA VAL A 127 -2.63 -16.56 -22.53
C VAL A 127 -1.57 -15.98 -21.61
N CYS A 128 -1.21 -16.71 -20.56
CA CYS A 128 -0.33 -16.22 -19.50
C CYS A 128 0.71 -17.26 -19.09
N ASP A 129 1.89 -16.78 -18.70
CA ASP A 129 2.89 -17.57 -18.00
C ASP A 129 2.60 -17.59 -16.51
N LYS A 130 2.64 -18.77 -15.92
CA LYS A 130 2.47 -18.99 -14.49
C LYS A 130 3.82 -19.23 -13.83
N PHE A 131 4.02 -18.58 -12.70
CA PHE A 131 5.20 -18.70 -11.86
C PHE A 131 4.80 -19.08 -10.44
N GLU A 132 5.58 -19.92 -9.80
CA GLU A 132 5.62 -20.04 -8.35
C GLU A 132 6.58 -18.98 -7.82
N VAL A 133 6.17 -18.25 -6.79
CA VAL A 133 6.92 -17.12 -6.23
C VAL A 133 6.85 -17.15 -4.71
N VAL A 134 7.84 -16.55 -4.06
CA VAL A 134 7.87 -16.35 -2.60
C VAL A 134 7.94 -14.87 -2.30
N GLY A 135 6.96 -14.36 -1.54
CA GLY A 135 6.92 -12.98 -1.03
C GLY A 135 6.82 -12.94 0.49
N SER A 136 6.59 -11.74 1.03
CA SER A 136 6.32 -11.53 2.47
C SER A 136 5.08 -12.28 2.97
N PHE A 137 4.20 -12.67 2.06
CA PHE A 137 3.01 -13.47 2.28
C PHE A 137 3.24 -14.99 2.20
N GLY A 138 4.48 -15.44 1.98
CA GLY A 138 4.81 -16.84 1.76
C GLY A 138 4.78 -17.23 0.28
N LYS A 139 4.58 -18.52 0.01
CA LYS A 139 4.49 -19.07 -1.35
C LYS A 139 3.16 -18.67 -2.01
N ALA A 140 3.23 -18.38 -3.30
CA ALA A 140 2.10 -17.99 -4.12
C ALA A 140 2.31 -18.36 -5.59
N PHE A 141 1.25 -18.21 -6.38
CA PHE A 141 1.31 -18.27 -7.83
C PHE A 141 1.07 -16.89 -8.44
N LEU A 142 1.87 -16.54 -9.44
CA LEU A 142 1.79 -15.31 -10.21
C LEU A 142 1.49 -15.66 -11.68
N TRP A 143 0.50 -14.98 -12.26
CA TRP A 143 0.18 -15.07 -13.69
C TRP A 143 0.53 -13.76 -14.38
N MET A 144 1.32 -13.87 -15.45
CA MET A 144 1.79 -12.77 -16.29
C MET A 144 1.30 -12.95 -17.72
N SER A 145 0.72 -11.91 -18.31
CA SER A 145 0.33 -11.94 -19.73
C SER A 145 1.55 -12.25 -20.62
N LYS A 146 1.38 -13.16 -21.58
CA LYS A 146 2.42 -13.41 -22.59
C LYS A 146 2.57 -12.26 -23.58
N GLU A 147 1.49 -11.54 -23.85
CA GLU A 147 1.44 -10.50 -24.88
C GLU A 147 2.28 -9.27 -24.49
N ASN A 148 2.06 -8.76 -23.29
CA ASN A 148 2.64 -7.47 -22.85
C ASN A 148 3.43 -7.57 -21.54
N ARG A 149 3.60 -8.79 -21.00
CA ARG A 149 4.28 -9.05 -19.72
C ARG A 149 3.70 -8.27 -18.54
N SER A 150 2.41 -7.90 -18.58
CA SER A 150 1.74 -7.31 -17.43
C SER A 150 1.29 -8.38 -16.43
N PRO A 151 1.26 -8.07 -15.12
CA PRO A 151 0.58 -8.94 -14.17
C PRO A 151 -0.90 -9.03 -14.44
N LEU A 152 -1.44 -10.21 -14.19
CA LEU A 152 -2.87 -10.47 -14.24
C LEU A 152 -3.39 -10.86 -12.87
N ARG A 153 -2.69 -11.76 -12.17
CA ARG A 153 -3.14 -12.32 -10.88
C ARG A 153 -1.98 -12.76 -10.00
N LEU A 154 -2.14 -12.57 -8.69
CA LEU A 154 -1.34 -13.20 -7.64
C LEU A 154 -2.29 -13.92 -6.70
N SER A 155 -2.05 -15.20 -6.45
CA SER A 155 -2.90 -16.03 -5.59
C SER A 155 -2.04 -16.76 -4.57
N SER A 156 -2.48 -16.79 -3.30
CA SER A 156 -1.95 -17.77 -2.35
C SER A 156 -2.12 -19.21 -2.87
N GLU A 157 -1.28 -20.13 -2.40
CA GLU A 157 -1.34 -21.55 -2.82
C GLU A 157 -2.71 -22.17 -2.58
N ASP A 158 -3.41 -21.75 -1.52
CA ASP A 158 -4.76 -22.23 -1.17
C ASP A 158 -5.90 -21.48 -1.89
N GLY A 159 -5.59 -20.49 -2.73
CA GLY A 159 -6.57 -19.71 -3.50
C GLY A 159 -7.43 -18.75 -2.69
N LYS A 160 -7.22 -18.62 -1.37
CA LYS A 160 -8.08 -17.80 -0.50
C LYS A 160 -7.77 -16.32 -0.55
N ASN A 161 -6.54 -15.95 -0.89
CA ASN A 161 -6.13 -14.56 -1.05
C ASN A 161 -5.69 -14.36 -2.50
N VAL A 162 -6.43 -13.54 -3.23
CA VAL A 162 -6.19 -13.28 -4.65
C VAL A 162 -6.16 -11.78 -4.88
N VAL A 163 -5.16 -11.33 -5.63
CA VAL A 163 -5.09 -9.95 -6.14
C VAL A 163 -5.11 -10.03 -7.65
N ASP A 164 -6.14 -9.43 -8.25
CA ASP A 164 -6.26 -9.27 -9.69
C ASP A 164 -5.85 -7.87 -10.10
N TRP A 165 -5.08 -7.77 -11.17
CA TRP A 165 -4.69 -6.52 -11.81
C TRP A 165 -5.40 -6.39 -13.15
N MET A 166 -6.23 -5.36 -13.25
CA MET A 166 -7.01 -5.04 -14.46
C MET A 166 -6.59 -3.69 -15.02
N ASN A 167 -6.70 -3.53 -16.34
CA ASN A 167 -6.39 -2.29 -17.04
C ASN A 167 -4.98 -1.77 -16.74
N TYR A 168 -3.98 -2.66 -16.74
CA TYR A 168 -2.60 -2.31 -16.48
C TYR A 168 -2.04 -1.42 -17.60
N GLN A 169 -1.62 -0.21 -17.27
CA GLN A 169 -1.06 0.76 -18.22
C GLN A 169 0.34 1.16 -17.79
N LYS A 170 1.36 0.74 -18.56
CA LYS A 170 2.75 1.14 -18.35
C LYS A 170 2.98 2.60 -18.72
N GLY A 171 3.92 3.23 -18.03
CA GLY A 171 4.42 4.55 -18.37
C GLY A 171 4.22 5.60 -17.27
N PRO A 172 4.76 6.81 -17.48
CA PRO A 172 4.74 7.88 -16.49
C PRO A 172 3.32 8.30 -16.14
N GLN A 173 3.13 8.69 -14.89
CA GLN A 173 1.85 9.18 -14.37
C GLN A 173 1.89 10.72 -14.25
N SER A 174 0.71 11.36 -14.29
CA SER A 174 0.65 12.82 -14.12
C SER A 174 1.23 13.22 -12.76
N PRO A 175 2.18 14.18 -12.69
CA PRO A 175 2.75 14.63 -11.42
C PRO A 175 1.69 15.14 -10.43
N GLU A 176 0.60 15.73 -10.93
CA GLU A 176 -0.50 16.27 -10.13
C GLU A 176 -1.19 15.21 -9.26
N LEU A 177 -1.14 13.93 -9.64
CA LEU A 177 -1.71 12.83 -8.85
C LEU A 177 -1.03 12.68 -7.48
N PHE A 178 0.22 13.10 -7.36
CA PHE A 178 1.06 12.92 -6.18
C PHE A 178 1.24 14.19 -5.34
N GLU A 179 0.59 15.27 -5.73
CA GLU A 179 0.62 16.55 -5.04
C GLU A 179 -0.60 16.72 -4.13
N LEU A 180 -0.44 17.57 -3.11
CA LEU A 180 -1.52 17.90 -2.18
C LEU A 180 -2.52 18.86 -2.85
N PRO A 181 -3.84 18.62 -2.73
CA PRO A 181 -4.82 19.60 -3.17
C PRO A 181 -4.70 20.91 -2.37
N LYS A 182 -4.77 22.06 -3.07
CA LYS A 182 -4.51 23.39 -2.48
C LYS A 182 -5.54 23.83 -1.45
N ASP A 183 -6.75 23.28 -1.49
CA ASP A 183 -7.87 23.66 -0.64
C ASP A 183 -8.04 22.77 0.60
N TYR A 184 -7.07 21.87 0.87
CA TYR A 184 -7.14 20.97 2.01
C TYR A 184 -6.51 21.57 3.25
N GLN A 185 -7.13 21.35 4.40
CA GLN A 185 -6.51 21.58 5.70
C GLN A 185 -5.43 20.52 5.95
N ILE A 186 -4.21 20.98 6.22
CA ILE A 186 -3.05 20.11 6.45
C ILE A 186 -2.80 19.94 7.94
N ILE A 187 -2.73 18.70 8.40
CA ILE A 187 -2.31 18.30 9.74
C ILE A 187 -0.99 17.53 9.63
N ASP A 188 0.10 18.18 10.04
CA ASP A 188 1.44 17.58 10.03
C ASP A 188 1.69 16.82 11.34
N MET A 189 1.71 15.49 11.24
CA MET A 189 1.84 14.61 12.39
C MET A 189 3.26 14.59 12.96
N SER A 190 4.27 15.02 12.22
CA SER A 190 5.65 15.11 12.72
C SER A 190 5.80 16.14 13.84
N LYS A 191 4.97 17.20 13.80
CA LYS A 191 4.98 18.30 14.79
C LYS A 191 4.24 17.96 16.08
N ASN A 192 3.41 16.92 16.05
CA ASN A 192 2.54 16.51 17.15
C ASN A 192 3.02 15.23 17.86
N MET A 193 4.14 14.63 17.45
CA MET A 193 4.76 13.55 18.21
C MET A 193 5.39 14.13 19.49
N PRO A 194 5.05 13.61 20.68
CA PRO A 194 5.80 13.93 21.89
C PRO A 194 7.27 13.58 21.65
N LYS A 195 8.17 14.58 21.79
CA LYS A 195 9.60 14.30 21.80
C LYS A 195 9.83 13.25 22.89
N LYS A 196 10.31 12.06 22.51
CA LYS A 196 10.71 11.03 23.47
C LYS A 196 11.78 11.65 24.36
N SER A 197 11.41 12.00 25.60
CA SER A 197 12.34 12.54 26.59
C SER A 197 13.31 11.43 26.98
N THR A 198 14.46 11.38 26.32
CA THR A 198 15.59 10.58 26.79
C THR A 198 16.19 11.29 27.99
N SER A 199 15.63 11.05 29.17
CA SER A 199 16.27 11.34 30.45
C SER A 199 16.00 10.19 31.40
N PHE A 200 16.75 9.10 31.24
CA PHE A 200 17.04 8.23 32.36
C PHE A 200 18.35 8.75 32.96
N PRO A 201 18.36 9.25 34.22
CA PRO A 201 19.62 9.53 34.89
C PRO A 201 20.37 8.20 35.09
N PRO A 202 21.72 8.20 35.05
CA PRO A 202 22.48 6.98 35.26
C PRO A 202 22.20 6.42 36.66
N PRO A 203 22.18 5.08 36.82
CA PRO A 203 22.00 4.48 38.13
C PRO A 203 23.19 4.84 39.04
N ASN A 204 22.89 5.43 40.20
CA ASN A 204 23.87 5.61 41.27
C ASN A 204 24.36 4.23 41.71
N LEU A 205 25.65 3.95 41.54
CA LEU A 205 26.32 2.81 42.15
C LEU A 205 26.62 3.17 43.62
N PRO A 206 26.21 2.34 44.60
CA PRO A 206 26.68 2.50 45.97
C PRO A 206 28.14 2.05 46.10
N HIS A 207 28.92 2.82 46.86
CA HIS A 207 30.28 2.48 47.30
C HIS A 207 30.32 1.35 48.33
#